data_AF-A0A8A3S515-F1
#
_entry.id   AF-A0A8A3S515-F1
#
_cell.length_a   1.000
_cell.length_b   1.000
_cell.length_c   1.000
_cell.angle_alpha   90.00
_cell.angle_beta   90.00
_cell.angle_gamma   90.00
#
_symmetry.space_group_name_H-M   'P 1'
#
loop_
_entity.id
_entity.type
_entity.pdbx_description
1 polymer ?
#
loop_
_entity_poly.entity_id
_entity_poly.type
_entity_poly.pdbx_seq_one_letter_code
_entity_poly.pdbx_strand_id
1 'polypeptide(L)'
;MNAIRLRDFIEDTDGHIYAVSAYDNDERVGCVLRYVPDEHGERVNPEGRRYTKLDFEPAFEYIREHKPEYLDTLHRVPLSDVTKVYKPDERMDWIASRDPRVQRLLNCFDLPAGAVGCTGSRVLGLENGASDIDLVVYGPAWFTAQARLKKLVEAGKLPRMSEEMWRKVYTKRIPEISFDAFVLHESRKWNRGEFGDTYFDLLYTRSYDALASAPAGKGKELGRTRIEATVTDASNAFDSPAVYEVEHESVSRVISFTHTYSGQALAGEVIEAQGVLEQHGDTQWLIVGTTREAKGEYIVSKTLMEQA
;
A
#
# COMPACT_ATOMS: atom_id res chain seq x y z
N MET A 1 7.24 11.07 -20.59
CA MET A 1 6.47 10.87 -19.35
C MET A 1 7.07 9.65 -18.66
N ASN A 2 7.33 9.70 -17.36
CA ASN A 2 7.83 8.53 -16.64
C ASN A 2 6.75 7.43 -16.57
N ALA A 3 7.16 6.17 -16.46
CA ALA A 3 6.24 5.02 -16.39
C ALA A 3 5.20 5.16 -15.27
N ILE A 4 3.99 4.65 -15.48
CA ILE A 4 2.93 4.64 -14.46
C ILE A 4 3.30 3.58 -13.41
N ARG A 5 3.34 3.96 -12.12
CA ARG A 5 3.76 3.08 -11.03
C ARG A 5 2.74 3.07 -9.89
N LEU A 6 2.90 2.08 -9.01
CA LEU A 6 2.12 1.94 -7.77
C LEU A 6 2.00 3.30 -7.05
N ARG A 7 0.81 3.60 -6.51
CA ARG A 7 0.44 4.86 -5.82
C ARG A 7 0.32 6.10 -6.70
N ASP A 8 0.53 6.00 -8.00
CA ASP A 8 0.03 7.01 -8.93
C ASP A 8 -1.51 6.95 -8.98
N PHE A 9 -2.12 7.96 -9.58
CA PHE A 9 -3.52 7.92 -10.01
C PHE A 9 -3.63 8.15 -11.51
N ILE A 10 -4.64 7.58 -12.13
CA ILE A 10 -4.98 7.84 -13.54
C ILE A 10 -6.41 8.35 -13.67
N GLU A 11 -6.66 9.17 -14.70
CA GLU A 11 -8.00 9.60 -15.11
C GLU A 11 -8.31 9.00 -16.48
N ASP A 12 -9.49 8.39 -16.64
CA ASP A 12 -9.94 7.89 -17.95
C ASP A 12 -10.63 8.98 -18.80
N THR A 13 -11.12 8.61 -19.99
CA THR A 13 -11.81 9.52 -20.92
C THR A 13 -13.11 10.10 -20.39
N ASP A 14 -13.78 9.40 -19.48
CA ASP A 14 -15.03 9.85 -18.86
C ASP A 14 -14.78 10.64 -17.56
N GLY A 15 -13.51 10.71 -17.13
CA GLY A 15 -13.08 11.41 -15.94
C GLY A 15 -13.18 10.59 -14.66
N HIS A 16 -13.31 9.26 -14.76
CA HIS A 16 -13.16 8.38 -13.61
C HIS A 16 -11.71 8.36 -13.15
N ILE A 17 -11.50 8.36 -11.83
CA ILE A 17 -10.15 8.40 -11.25
C ILE A 17 -9.85 7.10 -10.51
N TYR A 18 -8.72 6.50 -10.85
CA TYR A 18 -8.30 5.19 -10.36
C TYR A 18 -6.97 5.29 -9.60
N ALA A 19 -6.86 4.56 -8.49
CA ALA A 19 -5.61 4.40 -7.76
C ALA A 19 -4.80 3.24 -8.34
N VAL A 20 -3.58 3.53 -8.81
CA VAL A 20 -2.69 2.51 -9.38
C VAL A 20 -2.21 1.57 -8.27
N SER A 21 -2.48 0.28 -8.46
CA SER A 21 -2.33 -0.78 -7.45
C SER A 21 -1.43 -1.93 -7.92
N ALA A 22 -0.72 -1.75 -9.04
CA ALA A 22 0.19 -2.73 -9.61
C ALA A 22 1.42 -2.06 -10.26
N TYR A 23 2.42 -2.87 -10.62
CA TYR A 23 3.63 -2.44 -11.32
C TYR A 23 3.61 -2.78 -12.82
N ASP A 24 2.84 -3.78 -13.23
CA ASP A 24 2.72 -4.26 -14.61
C ASP A 24 1.73 -3.41 -15.43
N ASN A 25 2.12 -2.16 -15.73
CA ASN A 25 1.23 -1.14 -16.31
C ASN A 25 1.54 -0.81 -17.79
N ASP A 26 2.33 -1.62 -18.48
CA ASP A 26 2.85 -1.29 -19.82
C ASP A 26 1.80 -1.31 -20.94
N GLU A 27 0.75 -2.13 -20.81
CA GLU A 27 -0.36 -2.21 -21.79
C GLU A 27 -1.68 -1.71 -21.21
N ARG A 28 -1.97 -2.15 -19.98
CA ARG A 28 -3.17 -1.77 -19.23
C ARG A 28 -2.78 -1.49 -17.79
N VAL A 29 -3.25 -0.37 -17.25
CA VAL A 29 -2.91 0.06 -15.89
C VAL A 29 -3.71 -0.76 -14.88
N GLY A 30 -3.00 -1.49 -14.01
CA GLY A 30 -3.57 -2.22 -12.88
C GLY A 30 -3.97 -1.25 -11.76
N CYS A 31 -5.27 -1.06 -11.55
CA CYS A 31 -5.77 -0.03 -10.64
C CYS A 31 -7.13 -0.37 -10.03
N VAL A 32 -7.61 0.46 -9.11
CA VAL A 32 -8.94 0.35 -8.50
C VAL A 32 -9.65 1.69 -8.64
N LEU A 33 -10.92 1.68 -9.06
CA LEU A 33 -11.72 2.90 -9.19
C LEU A 33 -11.93 3.51 -7.81
N ARG A 34 -11.71 4.82 -7.68
CA ARG A 34 -11.83 5.54 -6.40
C ARG A 34 -12.79 6.71 -6.46
N TYR A 35 -12.89 7.40 -7.59
CA TYR A 35 -13.75 8.57 -7.72
C TYR A 35 -14.47 8.57 -9.06
N VAL A 36 -15.78 8.79 -8.99
CA VAL A 36 -16.66 8.92 -10.16
C VAL A 36 -17.15 10.37 -10.21
N PRO A 37 -17.12 11.03 -11.38
CA PRO A 37 -17.73 12.34 -11.55
C PRO A 37 -19.21 12.33 -11.14
N ASP A 38 -19.61 13.27 -10.27
CA ASP A 38 -20.96 13.34 -9.73
C ASP A 38 -21.27 14.78 -9.32
N GLU A 39 -22.30 15.40 -9.91
CA GLU A 39 -22.71 16.78 -9.60
C GLU A 39 -23.15 16.96 -8.13
N HIS A 40 -23.56 15.87 -7.47
CA HIS A 40 -23.92 15.84 -6.05
C HIS A 40 -22.79 15.32 -5.16
N GLY A 41 -21.64 15.00 -5.76
CA GLY A 41 -20.47 14.50 -5.05
C GLY A 41 -19.93 15.47 -4.01
N GLU A 42 -19.52 14.90 -2.87
CA GLU A 42 -18.96 15.66 -1.74
C GLU A 42 -17.49 16.06 -1.95
N ARG A 43 -16.78 15.38 -2.86
CA ARG A 43 -15.37 15.66 -3.14
C ARG A 43 -15.28 16.66 -4.28
N VAL A 44 -14.56 17.75 -4.09
CA VAL A 44 -14.44 18.82 -5.08
C VAL A 44 -12.96 19.02 -5.39
N ASN A 45 -12.59 18.94 -6.67
CA ASN A 45 -11.21 19.22 -7.08
C ASN A 45 -10.95 20.73 -7.20
N PRO A 46 -9.69 21.16 -7.41
CA PRO A 46 -9.35 22.58 -7.56
C PRO A 46 -10.06 23.28 -8.73
N GLU A 47 -10.44 22.53 -9.77
CA GLU A 47 -11.19 23.04 -10.93
C GLU A 47 -12.70 23.13 -10.68
N GLY A 48 -13.19 22.72 -9.50
CA GLY A 48 -14.60 22.79 -9.12
C GLY A 48 -15.45 21.58 -9.54
N ARG A 49 -14.86 20.56 -10.19
CA ARG A 49 -15.54 19.30 -10.54
C ARG A 49 -15.77 18.47 -9.28
N ARG A 50 -16.99 17.94 -9.18
CA ARG A 50 -17.45 17.14 -8.05
C ARG A 50 -17.35 15.65 -8.35
N TYR A 51 -17.07 14.88 -7.30
CA TYR A 51 -16.89 13.43 -7.36
C TYR A 51 -17.50 12.74 -6.15
N THR A 52 -18.03 11.54 -6.40
CA THR A 52 -18.38 10.57 -5.36
C THR A 52 -17.24 9.59 -5.19
N LYS A 53 -16.81 9.40 -3.93
CA LYS A 53 -15.75 8.44 -3.58
C LYS A 53 -16.37 7.06 -3.41
N LEU A 54 -15.83 6.07 -4.11
CA LEU A 54 -16.24 4.67 -3.98
C LEU A 54 -15.26 3.89 -3.10
N ASP A 55 -15.81 3.02 -2.25
CA ASP A 55 -15.07 1.94 -1.60
C ASP A 55 -14.94 0.73 -2.55
N PHE A 56 -14.22 -0.32 -2.15
CA PHE A 56 -13.83 -1.39 -3.05
C PHE A 56 -15.01 -2.12 -3.69
N GLU A 57 -15.99 -2.60 -2.91
CA GLU A 57 -17.11 -3.37 -3.47
C GLU A 57 -17.96 -2.49 -4.41
N PRO A 58 -18.39 -1.27 -4.04
CA PRO A 58 -19.07 -0.36 -4.97
C PRO A 58 -18.25 -0.03 -6.22
N ALA A 59 -16.93 0.09 -6.10
CA ALA A 59 -16.05 0.34 -7.25
C ALA A 59 -16.08 -0.81 -8.26
N PHE A 60 -16.02 -2.06 -7.79
CA PHE A 60 -16.10 -3.24 -8.67
C PHE A 60 -17.50 -3.45 -9.25
N GLU A 61 -18.55 -3.15 -8.49
CA GLU A 61 -19.93 -3.13 -8.99
C GLU A 61 -20.10 -2.09 -10.10
N TYR A 62 -19.61 -0.87 -9.88
CA TYR A 62 -19.67 0.20 -10.86
C TYR A 62 -18.97 -0.19 -12.17
N ILE A 63 -17.73 -0.71 -12.09
CA ILE A 63 -16.99 -1.16 -13.27
C ILE A 63 -17.71 -2.30 -14.00
N ARG A 64 -18.28 -3.27 -13.28
CA ARG A 64 -19.04 -4.36 -13.89
C ARG A 64 -20.24 -3.86 -14.70
N GLU A 65 -20.92 -2.82 -14.22
CA GLU A 65 -22.10 -2.26 -14.87
C GLU A 65 -21.75 -1.32 -16.03
N HIS A 66 -20.75 -0.45 -15.85
CA HIS A 66 -20.51 0.68 -16.76
C HIS A 66 -19.33 0.46 -17.71
N LYS A 67 -18.30 -0.29 -17.28
CA LYS A 67 -17.04 -0.50 -18.00
C LYS A 67 -16.55 -1.96 -17.85
N PRO A 68 -17.39 -2.96 -18.19
CA PRO A 68 -17.08 -4.38 -17.94
C PRO A 68 -15.77 -4.82 -18.60
N GLU A 69 -15.32 -4.16 -19.66
CA GLU A 69 -14.04 -4.36 -20.33
C GLU A 69 -12.82 -4.04 -19.45
N TYR A 70 -12.98 -3.23 -18.40
CA TYR A 70 -11.92 -2.96 -17.41
C TYR A 70 -11.92 -3.96 -16.25
N LEU A 71 -12.94 -4.81 -16.13
CA LEU A 71 -13.10 -5.72 -14.99
C LEU A 71 -12.07 -6.86 -15.04
N ASP A 72 -11.29 -6.99 -13.96
CA ASP A 72 -10.33 -8.06 -13.69
C ASP A 72 -10.04 -8.05 -12.17
N THR A 73 -9.12 -8.88 -11.66
CA THR A 73 -8.73 -9.00 -10.25
C THR A 73 -8.37 -7.63 -9.64
N LEU A 74 -7.61 -6.84 -10.39
CA LEU A 74 -7.59 -5.38 -10.32
C LEU A 74 -8.21 -4.87 -11.61
N HIS A 75 -8.78 -3.66 -11.62
CA HIS A 75 -9.21 -3.11 -12.90
C HIS A 75 -8.01 -2.94 -13.83
N ARG A 76 -8.22 -3.18 -15.12
CA ARG A 76 -7.22 -3.02 -16.18
C ARG A 76 -7.69 -1.98 -17.17
N VAL A 77 -7.29 -0.72 -16.94
CA VAL A 77 -7.64 0.40 -17.84
C VAL A 77 -6.65 0.44 -19.00
N PRO A 78 -7.07 0.35 -20.27
CA PRO A 78 -6.18 0.50 -21.42
C PRO A 78 -5.45 1.85 -21.41
N LEU A 79 -4.17 1.86 -21.80
CA LEU A 79 -3.42 3.12 -21.91
C LEU A 79 -4.04 4.12 -22.89
N SER A 80 -4.76 3.66 -23.91
CA SER A 80 -5.50 4.50 -24.85
C SER A 80 -6.59 5.35 -24.19
N ASP A 81 -7.10 4.89 -23.05
CA ASP A 81 -8.23 5.50 -22.36
C ASP A 81 -7.74 6.42 -21.23
N VAL A 82 -6.44 6.39 -20.92
CA VAL A 82 -5.82 7.25 -19.89
C VAL A 82 -5.61 8.65 -20.45
N THR A 83 -6.32 9.63 -19.90
CA THR A 83 -6.19 11.03 -20.29
C THR A 83 -5.20 11.81 -19.43
N LYS A 84 -5.02 11.42 -18.16
CA LYS A 84 -4.06 12.02 -17.23
C LYS A 84 -3.46 11.01 -16.28
N VAL A 85 -2.22 11.29 -15.85
CA VAL A 85 -1.53 10.56 -14.77
C VAL A 85 -1.16 11.57 -13.69
N TYR A 86 -1.56 11.30 -12.45
CA TYR A 86 -1.22 12.09 -11.27
C TYR A 86 -0.13 11.39 -10.48
N LYS A 87 1.09 11.94 -10.56
CA LYS A 87 2.28 11.40 -9.93
C LYS A 87 2.55 12.09 -8.59
N PRO A 88 2.61 11.36 -7.46
CA PRO A 88 2.83 11.95 -6.14
C PRO A 88 4.11 12.77 -6.01
N ASP A 89 5.21 12.31 -6.61
CA ASP A 89 6.50 13.01 -6.62
C ASP A 89 6.44 14.33 -7.41
N GLU A 90 5.81 14.31 -8.59
CA GLU A 90 5.72 15.50 -9.44
C GLU A 90 4.78 16.57 -8.85
N ARG A 91 3.80 16.17 -8.04
CA ARG A 91 2.85 17.09 -7.39
C ARG A 91 3.24 17.50 -5.98
N MET A 92 4.35 17.00 -5.44
CA MET A 92 4.71 17.17 -4.03
C MET A 92 4.78 18.64 -3.61
N ASP A 93 5.43 19.50 -4.39
CA ASP A 93 5.58 20.94 -4.09
C ASP A 93 4.22 21.66 -4.06
N TRP A 94 3.35 21.35 -5.03
CA TRP A 94 1.99 21.89 -5.08
C TRP A 94 1.19 21.45 -3.84
N ILE A 95 1.27 20.17 -3.43
CA ILE A 95 0.61 19.68 -2.22
C ILE A 95 1.16 20.34 -0.96
N ALA A 96 2.48 20.46 -0.84
CA ALA A 96 3.12 21.04 0.34
C ALA A 96 2.81 22.54 0.51
N SER A 97 2.70 23.27 -0.61
CA SER A 97 2.35 24.71 -0.60
C SER A 97 0.94 25.01 -0.09
N ARG A 98 0.01 24.04 -0.18
CA ARG A 98 -1.41 24.20 0.16
C ARG A 98 -1.83 23.47 1.45
N ASP A 99 -1.11 22.42 1.85
CA ASP A 99 -1.35 21.70 3.11
C ASP A 99 -0.16 21.85 4.07
N PRO A 100 -0.24 22.78 5.05
CA PRO A 100 0.82 22.97 6.05
C PRO A 100 1.13 21.72 6.87
N ARG A 101 0.19 20.77 7.00
CA ARG A 101 0.45 19.49 7.69
C ARG A 101 1.44 18.64 6.91
N VAL A 102 1.25 18.57 5.60
CA VAL A 102 2.16 17.85 4.69
C VAL A 102 3.54 18.52 4.69
N GLN A 103 3.61 19.84 4.57
CA GLN A 103 4.90 20.56 4.63
C GLN A 103 5.65 20.30 5.94
N ARG A 104 4.96 20.34 7.09
CA ARG A 104 5.59 20.04 8.39
C ARG A 104 6.08 18.61 8.46
N LEU A 105 5.30 17.66 7.96
CA LEU A 105 5.69 16.25 7.95
C LEU A 105 6.90 16.04 7.05
N LEU A 106 6.93 16.62 5.85
CA LEU A 106 8.10 16.59 4.96
C LEU A 106 9.35 17.12 5.64
N ASN A 107 9.26 18.24 6.38
CA ASN A 107 10.41 18.81 7.09
C ASN A 107 10.98 17.88 8.18
N CYS A 108 10.25 16.85 8.62
CA CYS A 108 10.76 15.82 9.52
C CYS A 108 11.67 14.81 8.80
N PHE A 109 11.41 14.57 7.52
CA PHE A 109 12.06 13.58 6.67
C PHE A 109 13.00 14.29 5.67
N ASP A 110 14.28 14.37 6.02
CA ASP A 110 15.34 14.91 5.17
C ASP A 110 15.60 13.97 3.98
N LEU A 111 14.73 14.02 2.98
CA LEU A 111 14.73 13.13 1.81
C LEU A 111 15.15 13.88 0.54
N PRO A 112 15.84 13.21 -0.40
CA PRO A 112 16.19 13.80 -1.68
C PRO A 112 14.95 14.27 -2.46
N ALA A 113 15.10 15.34 -3.23
CA ALA A 113 14.06 15.77 -4.17
C ALA A 113 13.70 14.62 -5.14
N GLY A 114 12.41 14.45 -5.41
CA GLY A 114 11.89 13.35 -6.25
C GLY A 114 11.87 11.97 -5.60
N ALA A 115 12.39 11.82 -4.37
CA ALA A 115 12.34 10.56 -3.62
C ALA A 115 11.08 10.42 -2.75
N VAL A 116 10.24 11.45 -2.66
CA VAL A 116 9.01 11.48 -1.86
C VAL A 116 7.87 12.14 -2.62
N GLY A 117 6.66 11.63 -2.40
CA GLY A 117 5.41 12.19 -2.87
C GLY A 117 4.31 12.05 -1.82
N CYS A 118 3.17 12.69 -2.05
CA CYS A 118 1.95 12.49 -1.24
C CYS A 118 0.83 12.00 -2.15
N THR A 119 0.28 10.81 -1.86
CA THR A 119 -0.74 10.14 -2.67
C THR A 119 -2.16 10.32 -2.09
N GLY A 120 -3.10 9.49 -2.53
CA GLY A 120 -4.47 9.47 -2.06
C GLY A 120 -5.24 10.71 -2.52
N SER A 121 -6.16 11.17 -1.68
CA SER A 121 -7.00 12.33 -2.03
C SER A 121 -6.20 13.62 -2.29
N ARG A 122 -5.02 13.77 -1.67
CA ARG A 122 -4.17 14.98 -1.79
C ARG A 122 -3.49 15.11 -3.15
N VAL A 123 -3.11 14.00 -3.78
CA VAL A 123 -2.53 14.06 -5.14
C VAL A 123 -3.55 14.49 -6.18
N LEU A 124 -4.84 14.46 -5.85
CA LEU A 124 -5.94 14.88 -6.72
C LEU A 124 -6.51 16.25 -6.33
N GLY A 125 -6.24 16.73 -5.11
CA GLY A 125 -6.94 17.88 -4.53
C GLY A 125 -8.37 17.57 -4.10
N LEU A 126 -8.66 16.31 -3.75
CA LEU A 126 -9.97 15.80 -3.32
C LEU A 126 -10.01 15.52 -1.80
N GLU A 127 -9.00 15.94 -1.05
CA GLU A 127 -8.97 15.72 0.40
C GLU A 127 -10.04 16.54 1.14
N ASN A 128 -10.34 16.12 2.37
CA ASN A 128 -11.18 16.87 3.30
C ASN A 128 -10.51 16.88 4.69
N GLY A 129 -11.13 17.55 5.68
CA GLY A 129 -10.56 17.68 7.03
C GLY A 129 -10.17 16.34 7.67
N ALA A 130 -10.92 15.28 7.39
CA ALA A 130 -10.71 13.93 7.93
C ALA A 130 -9.70 13.07 7.14
N SER A 131 -9.00 13.64 6.15
CA SER A 131 -8.10 12.86 5.28
C SER A 131 -6.72 12.65 5.91
N ASP A 132 -6.37 11.38 6.09
CA ASP A 132 -5.04 10.85 6.44
C ASP A 132 -3.96 11.31 5.43
N ILE A 133 -2.69 11.40 5.85
CA ILE A 133 -1.57 11.71 4.95
C ILE A 133 -0.85 10.42 4.53
N ASP A 134 -0.92 10.11 3.24
CA ASP A 134 -0.19 9.00 2.64
C ASP A 134 1.09 9.51 1.98
N LEU A 135 2.24 9.45 2.67
CA LEU A 135 3.54 9.77 2.06
C LEU A 135 4.07 8.54 1.34
N VAL A 136 4.37 8.67 0.06
CA VAL A 136 5.03 7.64 -0.74
C VAL A 136 6.52 7.97 -0.79
N VAL A 137 7.38 7.02 -0.44
CA VAL A 137 8.83 7.20 -0.52
C VAL A 137 9.40 6.12 -1.44
N TYR A 138 10.24 6.54 -2.38
CA TYR A 138 10.68 5.71 -3.49
C TYR A 138 12.03 5.03 -3.22
N GLY A 139 12.05 3.71 -3.42
CA GLY A 139 13.26 2.89 -3.38
C GLY A 139 14.04 3.02 -2.06
N PRO A 140 15.39 3.08 -2.11
CA PRO A 140 16.23 3.09 -0.90
C PRO A 140 15.94 4.23 0.08
N ALA A 141 15.41 5.37 -0.40
CA ALA A 141 15.08 6.52 0.44
C ALA A 141 14.00 6.18 1.49
N TRP A 142 13.16 5.17 1.23
CA TRP A 142 12.14 4.73 2.17
C TRP A 142 12.76 4.19 3.46
N PHE A 143 13.86 3.43 3.40
CA PHE A 143 14.55 2.93 4.60
C PHE A 143 15.21 4.07 5.41
N THR A 144 15.64 5.13 4.73
CA THR A 144 16.11 6.36 5.41
C THR A 144 14.95 7.05 6.13
N ALA A 145 13.78 7.15 5.50
CA ALA A 145 12.58 7.72 6.11
C ALA A 145 12.11 6.90 7.33
N GLN A 146 12.06 5.57 7.20
CA GLN A 146 11.70 4.63 8.27
C GLN A 146 12.64 4.79 9.49
N ALA A 147 13.96 4.74 9.26
CA ALA A 147 14.95 4.91 10.32
C ALA A 147 14.87 6.31 10.97
N ARG A 148 14.55 7.34 10.16
CA ARG A 148 14.35 8.69 10.66
C ARG A 148 13.11 8.79 11.54
N LEU A 149 11.99 8.17 11.17
CA LEU A 149 10.77 8.15 12.00
C LEU A 149 11.07 7.57 13.38
N LYS A 150 11.72 6.41 13.43
CA LYS A 150 12.14 5.78 14.69
C LYS A 150 12.94 6.75 15.57
N LYS A 151 13.98 7.38 15.02
CA LYS A 151 14.83 8.34 15.75
C LYS A 151 14.05 9.56 16.25
N LEU A 152 13.10 10.08 15.45
CA LEU A 152 12.30 11.24 15.84
C LEU A 152 11.36 10.91 17.01
N VAL A 153 10.77 9.72 17.00
CA VAL A 153 9.92 9.23 18.10
C VAL A 153 10.74 8.97 19.35
N GLU A 154 11.88 8.30 19.24
CA GLU A 154 12.80 8.05 20.37
C GLU A 154 13.34 9.34 20.99
N ALA A 155 13.57 10.38 20.18
CA ALA A 155 14.01 11.70 20.64
C ALA A 155 12.85 12.60 21.14
N GLY A 156 11.61 12.11 21.19
CA GLY A 156 10.44 12.88 21.63
C GLY A 156 10.03 14.03 20.70
N LYS A 157 10.52 14.04 19.45
CA LYS A 157 10.17 15.05 18.43
C LYS A 157 8.87 14.73 17.70
N LEU A 158 8.52 13.45 17.64
CA LEU A 158 7.21 12.96 17.21
C LEU A 158 6.64 12.09 18.33
N PRO A 159 5.31 12.10 18.54
CA PRO A 159 4.70 11.22 19.52
C PRO A 159 4.75 9.76 19.06
N ARG A 160 4.72 8.84 20.03
CA ARG A 160 4.33 7.45 19.72
C ARG A 160 2.85 7.43 19.35
N MET A 161 2.46 6.48 18.51
CA MET A 161 1.06 6.32 18.17
C MET A 161 0.23 5.92 19.39
N SER A 162 -0.86 6.63 19.60
CA SER A 162 -1.79 6.41 20.72
C SER A 162 -2.52 5.06 20.62
N GLU A 163 -2.98 4.53 21.76
CA GLU A 163 -3.80 3.31 21.79
C GLU A 163 -5.10 3.48 21.00
N GLU A 164 -5.72 4.66 21.10
CA GLU A 164 -6.93 5.00 20.33
C GLU A 164 -6.67 4.86 18.81
N MET A 165 -5.54 5.39 18.34
CA MET A 165 -5.17 5.27 16.94
C MET A 165 -4.85 3.82 16.55
N TRP A 166 -4.16 3.06 17.41
CA TRP A 166 -3.95 1.62 17.19
C TRP A 166 -5.26 0.86 17.04
N ARG A 167 -6.24 1.11 17.91
CA ARG A 167 -7.58 0.50 17.84
C ARG A 167 -8.30 0.89 16.56
N LYS A 168 -8.24 2.17 16.16
CA LYS A 168 -8.82 2.65 14.91
C LYS A 168 -8.23 1.93 13.69
N VAL A 169 -6.91 1.77 13.63
CA VAL A 169 -6.24 1.03 12.55
C VAL A 169 -6.64 -0.45 12.59
N TYR A 170 -6.65 -1.08 13.77
CA TYR A 170 -7.04 -2.49 13.92
C TYR A 170 -8.46 -2.75 13.43
N THR A 171 -9.44 -1.94 13.84
CA THR A 171 -10.83 -2.04 13.39
C THR A 171 -10.99 -1.81 11.89
N LYS A 172 -10.18 -0.92 11.29
CA LYS A 172 -10.19 -0.68 9.84
C LYS A 172 -9.59 -1.84 9.05
N ARG A 173 -8.61 -2.55 9.61
CA ARG A 173 -7.86 -3.63 8.94
C ARG A 173 -8.49 -5.01 9.13
N ILE A 174 -9.23 -5.22 10.23
CA ILE A 174 -9.89 -6.48 10.59
C ILE A 174 -8.96 -7.69 10.42
N PRO A 175 -7.76 -7.68 11.04
CA PRO A 175 -6.79 -8.74 10.81
C PRO A 175 -7.18 -10.04 11.53
N GLU A 176 -6.67 -11.18 11.04
CA GLU A 176 -6.88 -12.52 11.64
C GLU A 176 -5.96 -12.79 12.86
N ILE A 177 -5.38 -11.75 13.46
CA ILE A 177 -4.47 -11.83 14.61
C ILE A 177 -4.99 -10.96 15.75
N SER A 178 -4.64 -11.28 17.00
CA SER A 178 -5.08 -10.51 18.16
C SER A 178 -4.61 -9.05 18.12
N PHE A 179 -5.29 -8.16 18.84
CA PHE A 179 -4.88 -6.76 18.96
C PHE A 179 -3.44 -6.61 19.47
N ASP A 180 -3.05 -7.40 20.47
CA ASP A 180 -1.70 -7.33 21.04
C ASP A 180 -0.65 -7.80 20.04
N ALA A 181 -0.90 -8.91 19.33
CA ALA A 181 -0.03 -9.38 18.25
C ALA A 181 0.06 -8.34 17.13
N PHE A 182 -1.07 -7.71 16.77
CA PHE A 182 -1.12 -6.66 15.77
C PHE A 182 -0.26 -5.46 16.17
N VAL A 183 -0.44 -4.92 17.38
CA VAL A 183 0.33 -3.77 17.87
C VAL A 183 1.82 -4.13 17.98
N LEU A 184 2.17 -5.33 18.45
CA LEU A 184 3.54 -5.80 18.52
C LEU A 184 4.21 -5.78 17.13
N HIS A 185 3.54 -6.32 16.11
CA HIS A 185 4.07 -6.35 14.75
C HIS A 185 4.08 -4.97 14.10
N GLU A 186 3.03 -4.18 14.25
CA GLU A 186 2.94 -2.87 13.61
C GLU A 186 3.88 -1.83 14.24
N SER A 187 4.04 -1.84 15.56
CA SER A 187 4.88 -0.85 16.26
C SER A 187 6.35 -0.93 15.85
N ARG A 188 6.85 -2.10 15.44
CA ARG A 188 8.22 -2.27 14.96
C ARG A 188 8.44 -1.89 13.49
N LYS A 189 7.36 -1.68 12.71
CA LYS A 189 7.46 -1.40 11.27
C LYS A 189 7.93 0.01 10.97
N TRP A 190 7.73 0.95 11.89
CA TRP A 190 8.14 2.36 11.74
C TRP A 190 7.72 2.97 10.38
N ASN A 191 6.52 2.62 9.92
CA ASN A 191 5.96 3.04 8.63
C ASN A 191 4.66 3.83 8.78
N ARG A 192 4.31 4.25 10.00
CA ARG A 192 3.11 5.01 10.31
C ARG A 192 3.29 5.81 11.59
N GLY A 193 2.53 6.86 11.76
CA GLY A 193 2.53 7.64 12.98
C GLY A 193 1.37 8.62 13.06
N GLU A 194 1.36 9.38 14.14
CA GLU A 194 0.45 10.49 14.33
C GLU A 194 1.26 11.77 14.58
N PHE A 195 0.76 12.88 14.06
CA PHE A 195 1.35 14.20 14.28
C PHE A 195 0.24 15.23 14.48
N GLY A 196 0.13 15.76 15.70
CA GLY A 196 -1.03 16.55 16.10
C GLY A 196 -2.29 15.69 16.08
N ASP A 197 -3.28 16.08 15.28
CA ASP A 197 -4.53 15.36 15.01
C ASP A 197 -4.47 14.49 13.74
N THR A 198 -3.32 14.43 13.08
CA THR A 198 -3.20 13.87 11.74
C THR A 198 -2.45 12.54 11.75
N TYR A 199 -3.14 11.49 11.30
CA TYR A 199 -2.54 10.18 11.02
C TYR A 199 -1.78 10.22 9.68
N PHE A 200 -0.62 9.56 9.63
CA PHE A 200 0.12 9.39 8.39
C PHE A 200 0.72 7.99 8.21
N ASP A 201 0.82 7.56 6.96
CA ASP A 201 1.54 6.36 6.53
C ASP A 201 2.78 6.74 5.71
N LEU A 202 3.86 5.94 5.84
CA LEU A 202 5.03 5.92 4.97
C LEU A 202 4.96 4.69 4.07
N LEU A 203 4.51 4.89 2.84
CA LEU A 203 4.29 3.86 1.84
C LEU A 203 5.55 3.68 0.99
N TYR A 204 6.04 2.45 0.90
CA TYR A 204 7.12 2.11 -0.03
C TYR A 204 6.58 2.03 -1.46
N THR A 205 7.39 2.44 -2.42
CA THR A 205 7.19 2.16 -3.83
C THR A 205 8.54 2.03 -4.52
N ARG A 206 8.68 1.13 -5.49
CA ARG A 206 9.94 0.97 -6.22
C ARG A 206 10.32 2.24 -7.00
N SER A 207 11.63 2.47 -7.14
CA SER A 207 12.19 3.44 -8.09
C SER A 207 11.93 2.99 -9.53
N TYR A 208 12.01 3.92 -10.48
CA TYR A 208 11.71 3.66 -11.90
C TYR A 208 12.58 2.56 -12.53
N ASP A 209 13.85 2.47 -12.13
CA ASP A 209 14.82 1.47 -12.57
C ASP A 209 14.58 0.07 -11.97
N ALA A 210 13.77 -0.03 -10.91
CA ALA A 210 13.51 -1.28 -10.21
C ALA A 210 12.12 -1.89 -10.51
N LEU A 211 11.28 -1.25 -11.32
CA LEU A 211 9.88 -1.68 -11.54
C LEU A 211 9.77 -3.11 -12.07
N ALA A 212 10.64 -3.50 -13.01
CA ALA A 212 10.62 -4.82 -13.65
C ALA A 212 10.96 -6.00 -12.72
N SER A 213 11.46 -5.74 -11.51
CA SER A 213 11.85 -6.78 -10.55
C SER A 213 10.74 -7.16 -9.56
N ALA A 214 9.53 -6.60 -9.71
CA ALA A 214 8.38 -7.01 -8.91
C ALA A 214 7.89 -8.40 -9.33
N PRO A 215 7.48 -9.27 -8.39
CA PRO A 215 6.84 -10.52 -8.74
C PRO A 215 5.55 -10.25 -9.50
N ALA A 216 5.34 -10.95 -10.61
CA ALA A 216 4.19 -10.79 -11.47
C ALA A 216 3.63 -12.15 -11.87
N GLY A 217 2.35 -12.15 -12.24
CA GLY A 217 1.63 -13.35 -12.68
C GLY A 217 0.92 -14.07 -11.53
N LYS A 218 -0.13 -14.80 -11.92
CA LYS A 218 -0.91 -15.66 -11.04
C LYS A 218 -0.54 -17.12 -11.30
N GLY A 219 -0.20 -17.85 -10.25
CA GLY A 219 0.11 -19.27 -10.35
C GLY A 219 -1.15 -20.14 -10.36
N LYS A 220 -0.97 -21.45 -10.54
CA LYS A 220 -2.08 -22.39 -10.40
C LYS A 220 -2.37 -22.59 -8.91
N GLU A 221 -3.57 -22.22 -8.46
CA GLU A 221 -4.01 -22.46 -7.08
C GLU A 221 -4.04 -23.97 -6.76
N LEU A 222 -3.43 -24.35 -5.64
CA LEU A 222 -3.37 -25.71 -5.12
C LEU A 222 -4.20 -25.92 -3.85
N GLY A 223 -4.74 -24.84 -3.27
CA GLY A 223 -5.57 -24.85 -2.08
C GLY A 223 -5.01 -23.98 -0.96
N ARG A 224 -5.71 -23.92 0.17
CA ARG A 224 -5.24 -23.19 1.36
C ARG A 224 -4.34 -24.06 2.22
N THR A 225 -3.27 -23.50 2.74
CA THR A 225 -2.36 -24.19 3.65
C THR A 225 -1.79 -23.24 4.70
N ARG A 226 -1.25 -23.81 5.77
CA ARG A 226 -0.49 -23.13 6.80
C ARG A 226 0.92 -23.70 6.83
N ILE A 227 1.91 -22.82 6.87
CA ILE A 227 3.33 -23.20 6.95
C ILE A 227 4.00 -22.52 8.13
N GLU A 228 5.09 -23.13 8.59
CA GLU A 228 6.08 -22.50 9.45
C GLU A 228 7.41 -22.51 8.69
N ALA A 229 8.06 -21.35 8.56
CA ALA A 229 9.26 -21.23 7.75
C ALA A 229 10.19 -20.13 8.27
N THR A 230 11.50 -20.30 8.04
CA THR A 230 12.49 -19.27 8.36
C THR A 230 12.58 -18.27 7.20
N VAL A 231 12.45 -16.98 7.48
CA VAL A 231 12.63 -15.93 6.46
C VAL A 231 14.11 -15.80 6.13
N THR A 232 14.49 -16.00 4.88
CA THR A 232 15.86 -15.89 4.41
C THR A 232 16.15 -14.50 3.83
N ASP A 233 15.15 -13.86 3.22
CA ASP A 233 15.22 -12.48 2.72
C ASP A 233 13.90 -11.74 2.93
N ALA A 234 13.99 -10.50 3.42
CA ALA A 234 12.88 -9.59 3.67
C ALA A 234 13.09 -8.21 3.01
N SER A 235 13.99 -8.11 2.03
CA SER A 235 14.34 -6.85 1.35
C SER A 235 13.15 -6.17 0.66
N ASN A 236 12.14 -6.95 0.27
CA ASN A 236 10.90 -6.48 -0.34
C ASN A 236 9.68 -6.60 0.60
N ALA A 237 9.89 -6.72 1.92
CA ALA A 237 8.80 -6.89 2.89
C ALA A 237 7.85 -5.69 2.97
N PHE A 238 8.30 -4.48 2.61
CA PHE A 238 7.47 -3.27 2.63
C PHE A 238 6.81 -2.95 1.29
N ASP A 239 7.12 -3.72 0.25
CA ASP A 239 6.56 -3.53 -1.07
C ASP A 239 5.08 -3.95 -1.15
N SER A 240 4.45 -3.70 -2.29
CA SER A 240 3.08 -4.13 -2.59
C SER A 240 3.04 -4.83 -3.95
N PRO A 241 3.02 -6.17 -3.99
CA PRO A 241 2.95 -7.05 -2.81
C PRO A 241 4.26 -7.12 -2.01
N ALA A 242 4.14 -7.41 -0.71
CA ALA A 242 5.29 -7.69 0.14
C ALA A 242 5.81 -9.10 -0.12
N VAL A 243 7.13 -9.28 -0.12
CA VAL A 243 7.76 -10.58 -0.40
C VAL A 243 8.70 -10.97 0.73
N TYR A 244 8.55 -12.21 1.18
CA TYR A 244 9.46 -12.90 2.10
C TYR A 244 9.97 -14.15 1.39
N GLU A 245 11.25 -14.23 1.08
CA GLU A 245 11.86 -15.50 0.69
C GLU A 245 12.02 -16.35 1.95
N VAL A 246 11.72 -17.65 1.85
CA VAL A 246 11.68 -18.54 3.01
C VAL A 246 12.38 -19.87 2.76
N GLU A 247 12.88 -20.46 3.84
CA GLU A 247 13.36 -21.83 3.86
C GLU A 247 12.22 -22.75 4.31
N HIS A 248 11.66 -23.51 3.37
CA HIS A 248 10.58 -24.49 3.57
C HIS A 248 10.70 -25.63 2.55
N GLU A 249 10.17 -26.81 2.85
CA GLU A 249 10.31 -28.02 2.01
C GLU A 249 9.77 -27.87 0.58
N SER A 250 8.73 -27.05 0.41
CA SER A 250 8.03 -26.86 -0.88
C SER A 250 7.79 -25.40 -1.26
N VAL A 251 7.83 -24.48 -0.29
CA VAL A 251 7.45 -23.07 -0.48
C VAL A 251 8.72 -22.24 -0.54
N SER A 252 8.91 -21.53 -1.64
CA SER A 252 10.09 -20.67 -1.82
C SER A 252 9.90 -19.26 -1.25
N ARG A 253 8.66 -18.77 -1.23
CA ARG A 253 8.32 -17.43 -0.75
C ARG A 253 6.88 -17.31 -0.26
N VAL A 254 6.69 -16.40 0.69
CA VAL A 254 5.39 -15.90 1.13
C VAL A 254 5.18 -14.50 0.55
N ILE A 255 4.06 -14.29 -0.14
CA ILE A 255 3.71 -13.02 -0.79
C ILE A 255 2.45 -12.46 -0.13
N SER A 256 2.48 -11.19 0.29
CA SER A 256 1.31 -10.51 0.85
C SER A 256 0.83 -9.36 -0.02
N PHE A 257 -0.39 -9.47 -0.53
CA PHE A 257 -1.11 -8.39 -1.23
C PHE A 257 -1.82 -7.43 -0.27
N THR A 258 -1.89 -7.74 1.02
CA THR A 258 -2.45 -6.84 2.03
C THR A 258 -1.35 -6.05 2.74
N HIS A 259 -1.59 -4.74 2.93
CA HIS A 259 -0.70 -3.87 3.70
C HIS A 259 -0.61 -4.25 5.18
N THR A 260 -1.57 -5.02 5.70
CA THR A 260 -1.54 -5.51 7.09
C THR A 260 -0.29 -6.34 7.37
N TYR A 261 0.14 -7.16 6.40
CA TYR A 261 1.30 -8.04 6.56
C TYR A 261 2.52 -7.58 5.76
N SER A 262 2.55 -6.32 5.31
CA SER A 262 3.80 -5.67 4.85
C SER A 262 4.68 -5.37 6.07
N GLY A 263 5.99 -5.66 5.97
CA GLY A 263 6.97 -5.45 7.04
C GLY A 263 6.81 -6.37 8.25
N GLN A 264 6.12 -7.50 8.08
CA GLN A 264 5.68 -8.39 9.15
C GLN A 264 6.82 -9.19 9.78
N ALA A 265 7.85 -9.53 9.02
CA ALA A 265 8.97 -10.35 9.44
C ALA A 265 10.32 -9.80 8.96
N LEU A 266 11.40 -10.12 9.68
CA LEU A 266 12.78 -9.83 9.29
C LEU A 266 13.51 -11.11 8.87
N ALA A 267 14.59 -10.97 8.09
CA ALA A 267 15.46 -12.11 7.78
C ALA A 267 16.02 -12.73 9.08
N GLY A 268 16.01 -14.06 9.14
CA GLY A 268 16.38 -14.88 10.29
C GLY A 268 15.22 -15.19 11.25
N GLU A 269 14.04 -14.57 11.08
CA GLU A 269 12.87 -14.88 11.92
C GLU A 269 12.08 -16.08 11.38
N VAL A 270 11.52 -16.86 12.31
CA VAL A 270 10.56 -17.91 12.00
C VAL A 270 9.16 -17.29 11.94
N ILE A 271 8.48 -17.49 10.82
CA ILE A 271 7.09 -17.07 10.62
C ILE A 271 6.14 -18.26 10.63
N GLU A 272 4.92 -18.03 11.13
CA GLU A 272 3.76 -18.84 10.77
C GLU A 272 2.93 -18.03 9.76
N ALA A 273 2.56 -18.65 8.65
CA ALA A 273 1.74 -18.01 7.62
C ALA A 273 0.64 -18.95 7.14
N GLN A 274 -0.56 -18.41 6.93
CA GLN A 274 -1.70 -19.10 6.37
C GLN A 274 -2.21 -18.34 5.15
N GLY A 275 -2.37 -19.05 4.03
CA GLY A 275 -2.70 -18.43 2.75
C GLY A 275 -3.12 -19.44 1.69
N VAL A 276 -3.20 -18.99 0.44
CA VAL A 276 -3.45 -19.82 -0.74
C VAL A 276 -2.11 -20.23 -1.35
N LEU A 277 -1.89 -21.52 -1.50
CA LEU A 277 -0.71 -22.08 -2.15
C LEU A 277 -0.89 -22.02 -3.67
N GLU A 278 0.09 -21.44 -4.37
CA GLU A 278 0.13 -21.36 -5.82
C GLU A 278 1.37 -22.07 -6.39
N GLN A 279 1.20 -22.80 -7.49
CA GLN A 279 2.29 -23.37 -8.27
C GLN A 279 2.81 -22.35 -9.29
N HIS A 280 4.12 -22.07 -9.24
CA HIS A 280 4.85 -21.15 -10.10
C HIS A 280 6.08 -21.85 -10.69
N GLY A 281 5.94 -22.44 -11.89
CA GLY A 281 6.99 -23.27 -12.49
C GLY A 281 7.31 -24.46 -11.58
N ASP A 282 8.58 -24.61 -11.20
CA ASP A 282 9.07 -25.66 -10.29
C ASP A 282 8.97 -25.29 -8.81
N THR A 283 8.44 -24.11 -8.48
CA THR A 283 8.36 -23.60 -7.10
C THR A 283 6.93 -23.39 -6.66
N GLN A 284 6.69 -23.36 -5.34
CA GLN A 284 5.39 -22.95 -4.78
C GLN A 284 5.53 -21.66 -3.99
N TRP A 285 4.51 -20.80 -4.10
CA TRP A 285 4.40 -19.54 -3.39
C TRP A 285 3.17 -19.59 -2.48
N LEU A 286 3.28 -19.08 -1.26
CA LEU A 286 2.12 -18.90 -0.38
C LEU A 286 1.62 -17.47 -0.48
N ILE A 287 0.39 -17.29 -0.95
CA ILE A 287 -0.24 -15.99 -1.16
C ILE A 287 -1.15 -15.63 0.01
N VAL A 288 -0.95 -14.44 0.57
CA VAL A 288 -1.74 -13.85 1.65
C VAL A 288 -2.38 -12.55 1.13
N GLY A 289 -3.65 -12.32 1.46
CA GLY A 289 -4.43 -11.20 0.92
C GLY A 289 -5.10 -11.53 -0.41
N THR A 290 -5.55 -12.77 -0.63
CA THR A 290 -6.33 -13.14 -1.84
C THR A 290 -7.74 -12.57 -1.83
N THR A 291 -8.18 -12.09 -0.66
CA THR A 291 -9.41 -11.32 -0.49
C THR A 291 -9.06 -9.95 0.09
N ARG A 292 -9.94 -8.95 -0.08
CA ARG A 292 -9.71 -7.58 0.40
C ARG A 292 -9.30 -7.50 1.88
N GLU A 293 -9.98 -8.28 2.72
CA GLU A 293 -9.76 -8.32 4.17
C GLU A 293 -8.80 -9.45 4.59
N ALA A 294 -8.22 -10.20 3.64
CA ALA A 294 -7.38 -11.37 3.92
C ALA A 294 -8.06 -12.39 4.85
N LYS A 295 -9.36 -12.67 4.65
CA LYS A 295 -10.14 -13.55 5.55
C LYS A 295 -9.58 -14.96 5.63
N GLY A 296 -9.24 -15.37 6.86
CA GLY A 296 -8.57 -16.61 7.18
C GLY A 296 -7.13 -16.70 6.66
N GLU A 297 -6.46 -15.58 6.40
CA GLU A 297 -5.09 -15.50 5.89
C GLU A 297 -4.27 -14.55 6.75
N TYR A 298 -3.05 -14.95 7.13
CA TYR A 298 -2.20 -14.15 8.00
C TYR A 298 -0.72 -14.47 7.86
N ILE A 299 0.10 -13.57 8.39
CA ILE A 299 1.52 -13.78 8.66
C ILE A 299 1.81 -13.29 10.08
N VAL A 300 2.48 -14.09 10.90
CA VAL A 300 3.02 -13.68 12.20
C VAL A 300 4.48 -14.13 12.33
N SER A 301 5.32 -13.29 12.94
CA SER A 301 6.67 -13.66 13.34
C SER A 301 6.59 -14.33 14.72
N LYS A 302 6.73 -15.66 14.74
CA LYS A 302 6.78 -16.42 16.00
C LYS A 302 7.98 -16.00 16.83
N THR A 303 9.13 -15.78 16.18
CA THR A 303 10.33 -15.27 16.83
C THR A 303 10.09 -13.95 17.56
N LEU A 304 9.39 -13.00 16.93
CA LEU A 304 9.06 -11.73 17.59
C LEU A 304 8.13 -11.95 18.79
N MET A 305 7.11 -12.78 18.64
CA MET A 305 6.12 -13.04 19.69
C MET A 305 6.73 -13.76 20.90
N GLU A 306 7.71 -14.63 20.69
CA GLU A 306 8.43 -15.34 21.76
C GLU A 306 9.41 -14.44 22.53
N GLN A 307 9.81 -13.31 21.96
CA GLN A 307 10.75 -12.36 22.56
C GLN A 307 10.07 -11.20 23.32
N ALA A 308 8.75 -11.07 23.19
CA ALA A 308 7.95 -10.00 23.80
C ALA A 308 7.52 -10.35 25.23
#